data_AF-A0A9D6RRN9-F1
#
_entry.id   AF-A0A9D6RRN9-F1
#
_cell.length_a   1.000
_cell.length_b   1.000
_cell.length_c   1.000
_cell.angle_alpha   90.00
_cell.angle_beta   90.00
_cell.angle_gamma   90.00
#
_symmetry.space_group_name_H-M   'P 1'
#
loop_
_entity.id
_entity.type
_entity.pdbx_description
1 polymer ?
#
loop_
_entity_poly.entity_id
_entity_poly.type
_entity_poly.pdbx_seq_one_letter_code
_entity_poly.pdbx_strand_id
1 'polypeptide(L)'
;MESNQGIYQEIRYQGIIEELRRFSTLKALYESETYRVSWQALFWLLGVPEPFILEGVQPRVQDFVRVVQWNIEKGRNFVGLVEAFSAHPVLRYADLIFLNEVDNGMARSGNLHVARELGAHLRMHAAFAPAHLELTKGLGDDLDAPGENETALQGNALLSRYRLDQLRIIELPSYFEPFEFEEKRLGRRIALVAEVSINQKKLAAVCTHLEIRTTPRGRARQMAVQQAQAVRSSPGTQVGLDRRALGEGADGESDERFQIRHRQHQPAGRQGVELSRTEDFRSRSHCR
;
A
#
# COMPACT_ATOMS: atom_id res chain seq x y z
N MET A 1 -14.96 -8.77 -24.18
CA MET A 1 -14.56 -7.82 -23.12
C MET A 1 -13.50 -6.93 -23.73
N GLU A 2 -13.95 -5.91 -24.43
CA GLU A 2 -13.06 -4.92 -25.04
C GLU A 2 -12.34 -4.19 -23.91
N SER A 3 -11.02 -4.08 -24.07
CA SER A 3 -10.13 -3.40 -23.13
C SER A 3 -10.64 -1.99 -22.84
N ASN A 4 -10.81 -1.67 -21.55
CA ASN A 4 -11.05 -0.30 -21.06
C ASN A 4 -9.96 0.72 -21.48
N GLN A 5 -8.90 0.29 -22.19
CA GLN A 5 -7.87 1.14 -22.77
C GLN A 5 -8.38 2.02 -23.94
N GLY A 6 -9.50 1.68 -24.59
CA GLY A 6 -9.99 2.39 -25.79
C GLY A 6 -10.70 3.72 -25.54
N ILE A 7 -11.33 3.92 -24.37
CA ILE A 7 -12.14 5.12 -24.09
C ILE A 7 -11.28 6.32 -23.66
N TYR A 8 -10.04 6.09 -23.21
CA TYR A 8 -9.14 7.14 -22.73
C TYR A 8 -8.25 7.76 -23.81
N GLN A 9 -8.39 7.36 -25.07
CA GLN A 9 -7.42 7.67 -26.14
C GLN A 9 -7.58 9.07 -26.79
N GLU A 10 -8.70 9.79 -26.60
CA GLU A 10 -8.91 11.07 -27.29
C GLU A 10 -8.84 12.34 -26.42
N ILE A 11 -8.78 12.21 -25.09
CA ILE A 11 -8.35 13.32 -24.22
C ILE A 11 -6.96 12.97 -23.71
N ARG A 12 -5.93 13.64 -24.22
CA ARG A 12 -4.57 13.49 -23.69
C ARG A 12 -4.63 13.77 -22.18
N TYR A 13 -4.26 12.77 -21.40
CA TYR A 13 -4.25 12.81 -19.94
C TYR A 13 -3.56 14.06 -19.38
N GLN A 14 -2.50 14.50 -20.07
CA GLN A 14 -1.79 15.75 -19.83
C GLN A 14 -2.67 17.00 -19.92
N GLY A 15 -3.56 17.07 -20.91
CA GLY A 15 -4.51 18.19 -21.04
C GLY A 15 -5.48 18.26 -19.87
N ILE A 16 -5.91 17.12 -19.32
CA ILE A 16 -6.73 17.10 -18.10
C ILE A 16 -5.92 17.65 -16.92
N ILE A 17 -4.68 17.17 -16.71
CA ILE A 17 -3.82 17.67 -15.62
C ILE A 17 -3.62 19.18 -15.71
N GLU A 18 -3.30 19.70 -16.90
CA GLU A 18 -3.11 21.13 -17.13
C GLU A 18 -4.35 21.95 -16.78
N GLU A 19 -5.53 21.49 -17.20
CA GLU A 19 -6.81 22.15 -16.88
C GLU A 19 -7.13 22.10 -15.38
N LEU A 20 -6.96 20.93 -14.74
CA LEU A 20 -7.20 20.78 -13.29
C LEU A 20 -6.24 21.63 -12.46
N ARG A 21 -4.99 21.78 -12.90
CA ARG A 21 -3.95 22.56 -12.21
C ARG A 21 -4.29 24.05 -12.10
N ARG A 22 -5.06 24.60 -13.06
CA ARG A 22 -5.42 26.03 -13.12
C ARG A 22 -6.27 26.50 -11.94
N PHE A 23 -7.00 25.59 -11.29
CA PHE A 23 -7.82 25.93 -10.13
C PHE A 23 -6.95 26.09 -8.88
N SER A 24 -7.08 27.22 -8.19
CA SER A 24 -6.35 27.48 -6.95
C SER A 24 -6.89 26.70 -5.76
N THR A 25 -8.21 26.45 -5.72
CA THR A 25 -8.89 25.75 -4.62
C THR A 25 -9.63 24.51 -5.10
N LEU A 26 -9.76 23.51 -4.21
CA LEU A 26 -10.50 22.29 -4.55
C LEU A 26 -11.99 22.58 -4.76
N LYS A 27 -12.53 23.53 -3.99
CA LYS A 27 -13.92 23.99 -4.13
C LYS A 27 -14.17 24.55 -5.52
N ALA A 28 -13.31 25.44 -6.01
CA ALA A 28 -13.45 26.02 -7.34
C ALA A 28 -13.36 24.96 -8.44
N LEU A 29 -12.48 23.95 -8.27
CA LEU A 29 -12.44 22.81 -9.18
C LEU A 29 -13.79 22.08 -9.20
N TYR A 30 -14.33 21.68 -8.04
CA TYR A 30 -15.58 20.91 -7.98
C TYR A 30 -16.82 21.67 -8.47
N GLU A 31 -16.82 22.99 -8.38
CA GLU A 31 -17.88 23.85 -8.92
C GLU A 31 -17.71 24.14 -10.43
N SER A 32 -16.59 23.74 -11.04
CA SER A 32 -16.27 24.03 -12.44
C SER A 32 -16.93 23.08 -13.43
N GLU A 33 -17.16 23.59 -14.63
CA GLU A 33 -17.54 22.77 -15.79
C GLU A 33 -16.48 21.72 -16.09
N THR A 34 -15.19 22.07 -16.04
CA THR A 34 -14.05 21.16 -16.25
C THR A 34 -14.16 19.90 -15.40
N TYR A 35 -14.44 20.03 -14.11
CA TYR A 35 -14.63 18.88 -13.23
C TYR A 35 -15.89 18.09 -13.60
N ARG A 36 -16.99 18.77 -13.90
CA ARG A 36 -18.25 18.12 -14.32
C ARG A 36 -18.07 17.24 -15.55
N VAL A 37 -17.33 17.67 -16.57
CA VAL A 37 -17.09 16.88 -17.79
C VAL A 37 -16.08 15.76 -17.56
N SER A 38 -15.05 16.02 -16.73
CA SER A 38 -13.96 15.06 -16.46
C SER A 38 -14.25 14.06 -15.32
N TRP A 39 -15.31 14.29 -14.55
CA TRP A 39 -15.58 13.57 -13.30
C TRP A 39 -15.58 12.05 -13.45
N GLN A 40 -16.22 11.53 -14.50
CA GLN A 40 -16.31 10.07 -14.72
C GLN A 40 -14.93 9.48 -15.00
N ALA A 41 -14.11 10.16 -15.80
CA ALA A 41 -12.74 9.73 -16.08
C ALA A 41 -11.92 9.73 -14.79
N LEU A 42 -12.01 10.78 -13.97
CA LEU A 42 -11.32 10.88 -12.68
C LEU A 42 -11.81 9.82 -11.68
N PHE A 43 -13.11 9.54 -11.66
CA PHE A 43 -13.71 8.51 -10.82
C PHE A 43 -13.17 7.13 -11.15
N TRP A 44 -13.14 6.76 -12.43
CA TRP A 44 -12.61 5.48 -12.87
C TRP A 44 -11.11 5.36 -12.63
N LEU A 45 -10.38 6.42 -13.00
CA LEU A 45 -8.94 6.54 -12.82
C LEU A 45 -8.53 6.33 -11.35
N LEU A 46 -9.17 7.03 -10.41
CA LEU A 46 -8.82 7.00 -8.98
C LEU A 46 -9.62 5.94 -8.20
N GLY A 47 -10.52 5.21 -8.84
CA GLY A 47 -11.47 4.30 -8.20
C GLY A 47 -11.22 2.83 -8.48
N VAL A 48 -10.40 2.50 -9.47
CA VAL A 48 -10.18 1.11 -9.92
C VAL A 48 -8.72 0.70 -9.74
N PRO A 49 -8.43 -0.36 -8.96
CA PRO A 49 -7.11 -0.98 -8.95
C PRO A 49 -6.77 -1.60 -10.30
N GLU A 50 -5.52 -1.49 -10.70
CA GLU A 50 -4.97 -2.09 -11.91
C GLU A 50 -4.26 -3.42 -11.56
N PRO A 51 -4.74 -4.57 -12.05
CA PRO A 51 -4.08 -5.87 -11.86
C PRO A 51 -3.00 -6.15 -12.91
N PHE A 52 -1.90 -6.76 -12.47
CA PHE A 52 -0.85 -7.34 -13.30
C PHE A 52 -0.69 -8.82 -12.95
N ILE A 53 -1.43 -9.66 -13.66
CA ILE A 53 -1.38 -11.11 -13.45
C ILE A 53 -0.41 -11.73 -14.44
N LEU A 54 0.75 -12.16 -13.93
CA LEU A 54 1.75 -12.86 -14.71
C LEU A 54 1.45 -14.37 -14.78
N GLU A 55 1.74 -14.98 -15.93
CA GLU A 55 1.71 -16.43 -16.09
C GLU A 55 2.94 -17.10 -15.46
N GLY A 56 2.80 -18.34 -15.02
CA GLY A 56 3.92 -19.15 -14.53
C GLY A 56 4.50 -18.73 -13.17
N VAL A 57 3.92 -17.75 -12.48
CA VAL A 57 4.29 -17.40 -11.09
C VAL A 57 4.11 -18.62 -10.19
N GLN A 58 5.16 -18.96 -9.44
CA GLN A 58 5.16 -20.12 -8.56
C GLN A 58 5.01 -19.69 -7.10
N PRO A 59 3.91 -20.07 -6.43
CA PRO A 59 3.76 -19.92 -4.99
C PRO A 59 4.85 -20.67 -4.23
N ARG A 60 5.36 -20.08 -3.15
CA ARG A 60 6.23 -20.80 -2.22
C ARG A 60 5.34 -21.39 -1.13
N VAL A 61 4.90 -22.63 -1.33
CA VAL A 61 4.11 -23.36 -0.33
C VAL A 61 5.00 -23.64 0.87
N GLN A 62 4.77 -22.92 1.98
CA GLN A 62 5.51 -23.03 3.23
C GLN A 62 4.53 -23.02 4.42
N ASP A 63 5.01 -23.42 5.59
CA ASP A 63 4.25 -23.40 6.86
C ASP A 63 3.97 -21.96 7.35
N PHE A 64 4.63 -20.97 6.78
CA PHE A 64 4.48 -19.56 7.10
C PHE A 64 4.59 -18.68 5.86
N VAL A 65 4.07 -17.46 5.97
CA VAL A 65 4.09 -16.43 4.91
C VAL A 65 5.04 -15.31 5.35
N ARG A 66 5.96 -14.91 4.47
CA ARG A 66 6.81 -13.75 4.69
C ARG A 66 6.18 -12.52 4.06
N VAL A 67 5.95 -11.52 4.89
CA VAL A 67 5.31 -10.28 4.49
C VAL A 67 6.26 -9.11 4.66
N VAL A 68 6.39 -8.28 3.62
CA VAL A 68 7.15 -7.04 3.65
C VAL A 68 6.21 -5.87 3.48
N GLN A 69 6.37 -4.83 4.30
CA GLN A 69 5.75 -3.53 4.08
C GLN A 69 6.83 -2.47 3.97
N TRP A 70 6.75 -1.63 2.94
CA TRP A 70 7.74 -0.59 2.69
C TRP A 70 7.11 0.63 1.99
N ASN A 71 7.26 1.81 2.59
CA ASN A 71 7.15 3.06 1.84
C ASN A 71 8.43 3.25 1.02
N ILE A 72 8.31 3.14 -0.30
CA ILE A 72 9.46 3.12 -1.21
C ILE A 72 9.83 4.52 -1.74
N GLU A 73 9.29 5.56 -1.13
CA GLU A 73 9.56 6.97 -1.47
C GLU A 73 9.48 7.22 -2.98
N LYS A 74 8.27 7.02 -3.54
CA LYS A 74 7.96 7.24 -4.97
C LYS A 74 8.63 6.25 -5.92
N GLY A 75 9.46 5.32 -5.42
CA GLY A 75 10.21 4.38 -6.26
C GLY A 75 11.36 5.01 -7.04
N ARG A 76 11.89 6.15 -6.56
CA ARG A 76 12.95 6.93 -7.23
C ARG A 76 14.21 6.10 -7.54
N ASN A 77 14.59 5.20 -6.64
CA ASN A 77 15.71 4.27 -6.85
C ASN A 77 15.20 2.88 -7.24
N PHE A 78 14.65 2.76 -8.45
CA PHE A 78 14.08 1.51 -8.94
C PHE A 78 15.11 0.36 -8.99
N VAL A 79 16.34 0.64 -9.44
CA VAL A 79 17.41 -0.37 -9.51
C VAL A 79 17.75 -0.91 -8.13
N GLY A 80 17.94 -0.03 -7.14
CA GLY A 80 18.19 -0.43 -5.76
C GLY A 80 17.02 -1.20 -5.14
N LEU A 81 15.78 -0.87 -5.51
CA LEU A 81 14.59 -1.62 -5.08
C LEU A 81 14.59 -3.06 -5.61
N VAL A 82 14.90 -3.24 -6.90
CA VAL A 82 15.04 -4.57 -7.53
C VAL A 82 16.18 -5.36 -6.88
N GLU A 83 17.33 -4.73 -6.65
CA GLU A 83 18.46 -5.37 -5.99
C GLU A 83 18.11 -5.83 -4.57
N ALA A 84 17.48 -4.96 -3.78
CA ALA A 84 17.07 -5.27 -2.41
C ALA A 84 16.15 -6.50 -2.37
N PHE A 85 15.14 -6.58 -3.24
CA PHE A 85 14.23 -7.73 -3.28
C PHE A 85 14.81 -8.96 -3.97
N SER A 86 15.90 -8.84 -4.72
CA SER A 86 16.50 -9.99 -5.43
C SER A 86 17.66 -10.61 -4.64
N ALA A 87 18.49 -9.78 -4.00
CA ALA A 87 19.76 -10.20 -3.41
C ALA A 87 19.77 -10.21 -1.88
N HIS A 88 18.97 -9.36 -1.22
CA HIS A 88 19.01 -9.25 0.24
C HIS A 88 18.67 -10.60 0.91
N PRO A 89 19.45 -11.08 1.90
CA PRO A 89 19.28 -12.40 2.53
C PRO A 89 17.89 -12.69 3.08
N VAL A 90 17.12 -11.65 3.41
CA VAL A 90 15.75 -11.79 3.95
C VAL A 90 14.68 -11.42 2.91
N LEU A 91 14.85 -10.31 2.18
CA LEU A 91 13.76 -9.76 1.35
C LEU A 91 13.49 -10.60 0.11
N ARG A 92 14.50 -11.29 -0.43
CA ARG A 92 14.35 -12.27 -1.52
C ARG A 92 13.36 -13.39 -1.22
N TYR A 93 13.07 -13.61 0.06
CA TYR A 93 12.13 -14.62 0.51
C TYR A 93 10.69 -14.13 0.65
N ALA A 94 10.41 -12.84 0.41
CA ALA A 94 9.06 -12.28 0.53
C ALA A 94 8.03 -13.02 -0.35
N ASP A 95 6.85 -13.25 0.24
CA ASP A 95 5.71 -13.90 -0.39
C ASP A 95 4.62 -12.87 -0.73
N LEU A 96 4.42 -11.89 0.15
CA LEU A 96 3.58 -10.71 -0.06
C LEU A 96 4.40 -9.43 0.21
N ILE A 97 4.27 -8.43 -0.65
CA ILE A 97 4.95 -7.15 -0.53
C ILE A 97 3.92 -6.03 -0.65
N PHE A 98 3.85 -5.19 0.38
CA PHE A 98 2.93 -4.07 0.53
C PHE A 98 3.74 -2.77 0.37
N LEU A 99 3.48 -2.01 -0.69
CA LEU A 99 4.26 -0.82 -1.03
C LEU A 99 3.41 0.43 -0.93
N ASN A 100 3.97 1.47 -0.30
CA ASN A 100 3.38 2.80 -0.21
C ASN A 100 4.19 3.82 -1.01
N GLU A 101 3.52 4.91 -1.41
CA GLU A 101 4.08 5.95 -2.28
C GLU A 101 4.67 5.35 -3.55
N VAL A 102 3.87 4.56 -4.27
CA VAL A 102 4.29 3.94 -5.53
C VAL A 102 3.88 4.85 -6.67
N ASP A 103 4.84 5.26 -7.50
CA ASP A 103 4.57 6.05 -8.69
C ASP A 103 4.11 5.19 -9.88
N ASN A 104 3.30 5.80 -10.74
CA ASN A 104 3.03 5.36 -12.10
C ASN A 104 3.11 6.57 -13.04
N GLY A 105 4.14 6.60 -13.89
CA GLY A 105 4.31 7.62 -14.90
C GLY A 105 4.65 9.00 -14.33
N MET A 106 5.52 9.05 -13.31
CA MET A 106 6.12 10.30 -12.82
C MET A 106 7.57 10.43 -13.31
N ALA A 107 7.99 11.63 -13.69
CA ALA A 107 9.35 11.87 -14.23
C ALA A 107 10.45 11.44 -13.24
N ARG A 108 10.25 11.71 -11.94
CA ARG A 108 11.15 11.35 -10.83
C ARG A 108 11.41 9.85 -10.66
N SER A 109 10.56 9.00 -11.20
CA SER A 109 10.70 7.54 -11.23
C SER A 109 10.98 7.00 -12.63
N GLY A 110 11.44 7.88 -13.54
CA GLY A 110 11.74 7.54 -14.93
C GLY A 110 10.49 7.20 -15.75
N ASN A 111 9.33 7.74 -15.36
CA ASN A 111 8.01 7.43 -15.92
C ASN A 111 7.65 5.93 -15.91
N LEU A 112 8.29 5.15 -15.03
CA LEU A 112 7.97 3.74 -14.87
C LEU A 112 6.59 3.55 -14.23
N HIS A 113 5.96 2.42 -14.55
CA HIS A 113 4.89 1.87 -13.71
C HIS A 113 5.53 0.97 -12.65
N VAL A 114 5.93 1.57 -11.52
CA VAL A 114 6.84 0.93 -10.55
C VAL A 114 6.29 -0.42 -10.06
N ALA A 115 4.98 -0.52 -9.83
CA ALA A 115 4.35 -1.77 -9.39
C ALA A 115 4.44 -2.88 -10.46
N ARG A 116 4.13 -2.54 -11.72
CA ARG A 116 4.17 -3.48 -12.85
C ARG A 116 5.59 -3.96 -13.11
N GLU A 117 6.53 -3.03 -13.22
CA GLU A 117 7.93 -3.33 -13.53
C GLU A 117 8.57 -4.16 -12.41
N LEU A 118 8.35 -3.78 -11.13
CA LEU A 118 8.87 -4.56 -10.01
C LEU A 118 8.24 -5.97 -9.97
N GLY A 119 6.94 -6.08 -10.23
CA GLY A 119 6.26 -7.37 -10.34
C GLY A 119 6.89 -8.27 -11.40
N ALA A 120 7.19 -7.72 -12.58
CA ALA A 120 7.86 -8.43 -13.66
C ALA A 120 9.27 -8.90 -13.27
N HIS A 121 10.09 -8.01 -12.69
CA HIS A 121 11.45 -8.33 -12.23
C HIS A 121 11.46 -9.44 -11.16
N LEU A 122 10.53 -9.40 -10.21
CA LEU A 122 10.45 -10.37 -9.12
C LEU A 122 9.67 -11.64 -9.48
N ARG A 123 9.08 -11.70 -10.68
CA ARG A 123 8.14 -12.74 -11.13
C ARG A 123 7.00 -12.93 -10.12
N MET A 124 6.34 -11.84 -9.78
CA MET A 124 5.21 -11.78 -8.87
C MET A 124 4.01 -11.14 -9.56
N HIS A 125 2.81 -11.55 -9.20
CA HIS A 125 1.62 -10.77 -9.51
C HIS A 125 1.73 -9.41 -8.82
N ALA A 126 1.19 -8.37 -9.42
CA ALA A 126 1.12 -7.05 -8.82
C ALA A 126 -0.29 -6.47 -8.96
N ALA A 127 -0.63 -5.56 -8.07
CA ALA A 127 -1.78 -4.68 -8.22
C ALA A 127 -1.40 -3.29 -7.76
N PHE A 128 -1.86 -2.28 -8.47
CA PHE A 128 -1.67 -0.88 -8.14
C PHE A 128 -3.01 -0.21 -7.90
N ALA A 129 -3.13 0.58 -6.84
CA ALA A 129 -4.30 1.39 -6.58
C ALA A 129 -3.89 2.86 -6.46
N PRO A 130 -4.33 3.72 -7.39
CA PRO A 130 -4.02 5.13 -7.33
C PRO A 130 -4.72 5.78 -6.13
N ALA A 131 -3.94 6.55 -5.38
CA ALA A 131 -4.43 7.38 -4.28
C ALA A 131 -4.56 8.84 -4.72
N HIS A 132 -3.63 9.31 -5.55
CA HIS A 132 -3.57 10.69 -6.01
C HIS A 132 -3.18 10.77 -7.48
N LEU A 133 -3.77 11.75 -8.16
CA LEU A 133 -3.27 12.36 -9.37
C LEU A 133 -2.42 13.57 -8.99
N GLU A 134 -1.15 13.55 -9.37
CA GLU A 134 -0.18 14.62 -9.16
C GLU A 134 -0.37 15.68 -10.25
N LEU A 135 -0.64 16.93 -9.84
CA LEU A 135 -0.86 18.05 -10.77
C LEU A 135 0.39 18.93 -10.91
N THR A 136 1.49 18.48 -10.32
CA THR A 136 2.81 19.13 -10.40
C THR A 136 3.85 18.08 -10.78
N LYS A 137 5.01 18.53 -11.23
CA LYS A 137 6.15 17.65 -11.48
C LYS A 137 6.64 16.94 -10.20
N GLY A 138 6.36 17.53 -9.04
CA GLY A 138 6.82 17.13 -7.72
C GLY A 138 7.38 18.33 -6.97
N LEU A 139 8.14 18.10 -5.90
CA LEU A 139 8.82 19.14 -5.13
C LEU A 139 10.31 18.82 -4.92
N GLY A 140 11.09 19.87 -4.66
CA GLY A 140 12.52 19.76 -4.41
C GLY A 140 13.22 19.08 -5.59
N ASP A 141 14.05 18.07 -5.28
CA ASP A 141 14.83 17.30 -6.27
C ASP A 141 13.96 16.61 -7.35
N ASP A 142 12.64 16.46 -7.14
CA ASP A 142 11.74 15.95 -8.20
C ASP A 142 11.69 16.88 -9.42
N LEU A 143 11.94 18.18 -9.23
CA LEU A 143 11.91 19.18 -10.31
C LEU A 143 13.04 18.98 -11.31
N ASP A 144 14.17 18.44 -10.85
CA ASP A 144 15.37 18.20 -11.65
C ASP A 144 15.26 16.92 -12.50
N ALA A 145 14.25 16.09 -12.27
CA ALA A 145 14.04 14.88 -13.05
C ALA A 145 13.82 15.22 -14.54
N PRO A 146 14.43 14.48 -15.48
CA PRO A 146 14.29 14.77 -16.91
C PRO A 146 12.87 14.49 -17.40
N GLY A 147 12.39 15.33 -18.32
CA GLY A 147 11.07 15.19 -18.92
C GLY A 147 9.93 15.67 -18.01
N GLU A 148 8.71 15.32 -18.41
CA GLU A 148 7.47 15.61 -17.70
C GLU A 148 6.80 14.31 -17.23
N ASN A 149 5.90 14.41 -16.26
CA ASN A 149 5.08 13.27 -15.84
C ASN A 149 4.22 12.81 -17.01
N GLU A 150 4.00 11.50 -17.15
CA GLU A 150 3.14 10.92 -18.19
C GLU A 150 1.74 10.58 -17.67
N THR A 151 1.64 9.59 -16.76
CA THR A 151 0.37 9.20 -16.13
C THR A 151 0.16 9.90 -14.79
N ALA A 152 1.22 10.46 -14.21
CA ALA A 152 1.15 11.31 -13.03
C ALA A 152 0.40 10.74 -11.80
N LEU A 153 0.42 9.42 -11.59
CA LEU A 153 -0.28 8.77 -10.48
C LEU A 153 0.67 8.39 -9.36
N GLN A 154 0.18 8.51 -8.13
CA GLN A 154 0.83 8.01 -6.92
C GLN A 154 -0.16 7.19 -6.10
N GLY A 155 0.26 6.05 -5.57
CA GLY A 155 -0.66 5.14 -4.89
C GLY A 155 -0.01 4.09 -3.99
N ASN A 156 -0.77 3.02 -3.75
CA ASN A 156 -0.33 1.83 -3.03
C ASN A 156 -0.21 0.67 -4.01
N ALA A 157 0.73 -0.26 -3.76
CA ALA A 157 0.83 -1.49 -4.53
C ALA A 157 0.91 -2.72 -3.64
N LEU A 158 0.39 -3.83 -4.15
CA LEU A 158 0.53 -5.16 -3.55
C LEU A 158 1.16 -6.09 -4.57
N LEU A 159 2.29 -6.70 -4.22
CA LEU A 159 2.91 -7.77 -5.00
C LEU A 159 2.76 -9.09 -4.26
N SER A 160 2.50 -10.17 -5.00
CA SER A 160 2.24 -11.49 -4.41
C SER A 160 2.74 -12.64 -5.30
N ARG A 161 3.28 -13.68 -4.67
CA ARG A 161 3.54 -14.98 -5.33
C ARG A 161 2.28 -15.81 -5.54
N TYR A 162 1.20 -15.44 -4.88
CA TYR A 162 -0.13 -16.02 -5.04
C TYR A 162 -0.97 -15.09 -5.90
N ARG A 163 -1.86 -15.65 -6.70
CA ARG A 163 -2.77 -14.85 -7.53
C ARG A 163 -3.57 -13.86 -6.66
N LEU A 164 -3.67 -12.62 -7.14
CA LEU A 164 -4.46 -11.56 -6.53
C LEU A 164 -5.87 -11.58 -7.14
N ASP A 165 -6.88 -11.77 -6.30
CA ASP A 165 -8.30 -11.79 -6.71
C ASP A 165 -9.10 -10.71 -5.96
N GLN A 166 -10.30 -10.38 -6.44
CA GLN A 166 -11.26 -9.48 -5.78
C GLN A 166 -10.66 -8.12 -5.34
N LEU A 167 -9.85 -7.53 -6.22
CA LEU A 167 -9.20 -6.25 -5.99
C LEU A 167 -10.22 -5.12 -5.81
N ARG A 168 -10.02 -4.30 -4.78
CA ARG A 168 -10.84 -3.11 -4.55
C ARG A 168 -10.13 -2.05 -3.73
N ILE A 169 -10.67 -0.84 -3.77
CA ILE A 169 -10.25 0.29 -2.95
C ILE A 169 -11.22 0.45 -1.78
N ILE A 170 -10.68 0.68 -0.58
CA ILE A 170 -11.41 1.24 0.55
C ILE A 170 -10.94 2.69 0.72
N GLU A 171 -11.87 3.64 0.64
CA GLU A 171 -11.58 5.04 0.98
C GLU A 171 -11.44 5.19 2.51
N LEU A 172 -10.38 5.87 2.94
CA LEU A 172 -10.11 6.14 4.35
C LEU A 172 -10.59 7.54 4.72
N PRO A 173 -11.00 7.77 5.98
CA PRO A 173 -11.30 9.10 6.47
C PRO A 173 -10.19 10.10 6.15
N SER A 174 -10.58 11.22 5.51
CA SER A 174 -9.66 12.33 5.20
C SER A 174 -9.41 13.18 6.44
N TYR A 175 -8.14 13.54 6.64
CA TYR A 175 -7.68 14.45 7.69
C TYR A 175 -6.79 15.57 7.14
N PHE A 176 -6.44 15.51 5.86
CA PHE A 176 -5.60 16.47 5.17
C PHE A 176 -5.97 16.49 3.69
N GLU A 177 -6.09 17.69 3.12
CA GLU A 177 -6.45 17.92 1.71
C GLU A 177 -5.24 18.48 0.95
N PRO A 178 -4.62 17.70 0.03
CA PRO A 178 -3.39 18.11 -0.64
C PRO A 178 -3.60 19.02 -1.87
N PHE A 179 -4.82 19.27 -2.32
CA PHE A 179 -5.05 20.04 -3.55
C PHE A 179 -4.51 21.48 -3.48
N GLU A 180 -4.55 22.12 -2.33
CA GLU A 180 -4.13 23.53 -2.18
C GLU A 180 -2.70 23.65 -1.63
N PHE A 181 -1.96 22.54 -1.62
CA PHE A 181 -0.59 22.48 -1.12
C PHE A 181 0.43 22.66 -2.27
N GLU A 182 1.70 22.90 -1.92
CA GLU A 182 2.78 23.07 -2.91
C GLU A 182 2.89 21.86 -3.86
N GLU A 183 2.87 20.64 -3.29
CA GLU A 183 2.69 19.39 -4.05
C GLU A 183 1.19 19.15 -4.28
N LYS A 184 0.61 19.96 -5.18
CA LYS A 184 -0.81 19.92 -5.51
C LYS A 184 -1.19 18.57 -6.11
N ARG A 185 -2.14 17.91 -5.44
CA ARG A 185 -2.66 16.58 -5.78
C ARG A 185 -4.16 16.54 -5.68
N LEU A 186 -4.80 15.82 -6.60
CA LEU A 186 -6.21 15.47 -6.50
C LEU A 186 -6.33 14.00 -6.09
N GLY A 187 -7.04 13.70 -5.01
CA GLY A 187 -7.21 12.31 -4.59
C GLY A 187 -7.57 12.16 -3.12
N ARG A 188 -7.22 11.01 -2.54
CA ARG A 188 -7.62 10.62 -1.19
C ARG A 188 -6.71 9.55 -0.61
N ARG A 189 -6.77 9.36 0.70
CA ARG A 189 -6.18 8.20 1.36
C ARG A 189 -7.03 6.96 1.07
N ILE A 190 -6.35 5.88 0.69
CA ILE A 190 -6.98 4.61 0.36
C ILE A 190 -6.28 3.44 1.04
N ALA A 191 -7.01 2.34 1.18
CA ALA A 191 -6.42 1.01 1.30
C ALA A 191 -6.72 0.19 0.04
N LEU A 192 -5.70 -0.48 -0.51
CA LEU A 192 -5.83 -1.49 -1.55
C LEU A 192 -6.09 -2.83 -0.89
N VAL A 193 -7.16 -3.50 -1.27
CA VAL A 193 -7.48 -4.85 -0.79
C VAL A 193 -7.39 -5.85 -1.94
N ALA A 194 -6.78 -7.00 -1.67
CA ALA A 194 -6.88 -8.19 -2.51
C ALA A 194 -7.22 -9.41 -1.66
N GLU A 195 -7.95 -10.35 -2.24
CA GLU A 195 -8.02 -11.71 -1.73
C GLU A 195 -6.83 -12.51 -2.27
N VAL A 196 -6.15 -13.23 -1.37
CA VAL A 196 -5.07 -14.17 -1.72
C VAL A 196 -5.40 -15.54 -1.13
N SER A 197 -5.24 -16.58 -1.95
CA SER A 197 -5.44 -17.97 -1.52
C SER A 197 -4.10 -18.63 -1.22
N ILE A 198 -3.84 -18.91 0.06
CA ILE A 198 -2.61 -19.54 0.56
C ILE A 198 -3.00 -20.84 1.25
N ASN A 199 -2.48 -21.98 0.79
CA ASN A 199 -2.79 -23.31 1.34
C ASN A 199 -4.31 -23.54 1.48
N GLN A 200 -5.07 -23.25 0.42
CA GLN A 200 -6.55 -23.33 0.37
C GLN A 200 -7.29 -22.39 1.34
N LYS A 201 -6.59 -21.53 2.08
CA LYS A 201 -7.19 -20.51 2.94
C LYS A 201 -7.18 -19.17 2.25
N LYS A 202 -8.34 -18.50 2.25
CA LYS A 202 -8.51 -17.15 1.74
C LYS A 202 -8.11 -16.15 2.81
N LEU A 203 -7.22 -15.23 2.45
CA LEU A 203 -6.77 -14.13 3.29
C LEU A 203 -7.07 -12.80 2.58
N ALA A 204 -7.47 -11.80 3.35
CA ALA A 204 -7.55 -10.44 2.85
C ALA A 204 -6.21 -9.73 3.10
N ALA A 205 -5.50 -9.42 2.03
CA ALA A 205 -4.30 -8.58 2.04
C ALA A 205 -4.73 -7.12 1.91
N VAL A 206 -4.42 -6.29 2.92
CA VAL A 206 -4.83 -4.88 2.96
C VAL A 206 -3.58 -3.98 3.01
N CYS A 207 -3.28 -3.29 1.91
CA CYS A 207 -2.20 -2.31 1.81
C CYS A 207 -2.73 -0.91 2.08
N THR A 208 -2.20 -0.23 3.09
CA THR A 208 -2.66 1.10 3.50
C THR A 208 -1.49 2.04 3.72
N HIS A 209 -1.74 3.34 3.53
CA HIS A 209 -0.84 4.42 3.92
C HIS A 209 -1.66 5.43 4.72
N LEU A 210 -1.52 5.40 6.05
CA LEU A 210 -2.32 6.25 6.93
C LEU A 210 -1.88 7.71 6.85
N GLU A 211 -2.78 8.62 7.23
CA GLU A 211 -2.45 10.05 7.24
C GLU A 211 -1.39 10.34 8.31
N ILE A 212 -0.34 11.06 7.92
CA ILE A 212 0.72 11.50 8.83
C ILE A 212 0.31 12.78 9.56
N ARG A 213 -0.43 13.68 8.90
CA ARG A 213 -0.94 14.95 9.43
C ARG A 213 -2.23 14.75 10.24
N THR A 214 -2.24 13.75 11.13
CA THR A 214 -3.37 13.49 12.04
C THR A 214 -2.89 12.92 13.37
N THR A 215 -3.79 12.93 14.35
CA THR A 215 -3.52 12.37 15.68
C THR A 215 -3.51 10.84 15.65
N PRO A 216 -2.93 10.16 16.67
CA PRO A 216 -3.06 8.70 16.80
C PRO A 216 -4.52 8.21 16.75
N ARG A 217 -5.47 8.98 17.31
CA ARG A 217 -6.91 8.69 17.23
C ARG A 217 -7.44 8.75 15.80
N GLY A 218 -6.94 9.68 14.99
CA GLY A 218 -7.27 9.77 13.56
C GLY A 218 -6.82 8.53 12.80
N ARG A 219 -5.58 8.10 12.99
CA ARG A 219 -5.04 6.86 12.41
C ARG A 219 -5.80 5.62 12.89
N ALA A 220 -6.13 5.54 14.18
CA ALA A 220 -6.94 4.46 14.73
C ALA A 220 -8.32 4.37 14.05
N ARG A 221 -8.95 5.51 13.72
CA ARG A 221 -10.21 5.53 12.95
C ARG A 221 -10.01 5.03 11.52
N GLN A 222 -8.92 5.41 10.85
CA GLN A 222 -8.60 4.88 9.51
C GLN A 222 -8.40 3.36 9.54
N MET A 223 -7.68 2.85 10.54
CA MET A 223 -7.49 1.40 10.77
C MET A 223 -8.82 0.68 11.01
N ALA A 224 -9.71 1.24 11.84
CA ALA A 224 -11.01 0.64 12.11
C ALA A 224 -11.90 0.54 10.85
N VAL A 225 -11.90 1.58 10.00
CA VAL A 225 -12.67 1.61 8.75
C VAL A 225 -12.20 0.51 7.79
N GLN A 226 -10.89 0.40 7.55
CA GLN A 226 -10.39 -0.62 6.63
C GLN A 226 -10.62 -2.04 7.17
N GLN A 227 -10.45 -2.28 8.47
CA GLN A 227 -10.71 -3.60 9.08
C GLN A 227 -12.19 -4.00 8.92
N ALA A 228 -13.11 -3.10 9.27
CA ALA A 228 -14.54 -3.35 9.17
C ALA A 228 -15.00 -3.63 7.73
N GLN A 229 -14.46 -2.90 6.75
CA GLN A 229 -14.81 -3.09 5.34
C GLN A 229 -14.10 -4.29 4.70
N ALA A 230 -12.91 -4.65 5.17
CA ALA A 230 -12.20 -5.83 4.69
C ALA A 230 -12.88 -7.13 5.17
N VAL A 231 -13.37 -7.21 6.42
CA VAL A 231 -14.10 -8.39 6.95
C VAL A 231 -15.42 -8.63 6.21
N ARG A 232 -16.14 -7.55 5.87
CA ARG A 232 -17.47 -7.66 5.23
C ARG A 232 -17.45 -8.35 3.86
N SER A 233 -16.29 -8.40 3.19
CA SER A 233 -16.18 -8.95 1.84
C SER A 233 -15.52 -10.33 1.77
N SER A 234 -14.82 -10.77 2.81
CA SER A 234 -14.18 -12.10 2.88
C SER A 234 -14.14 -12.57 4.36
N PRO A 235 -14.82 -13.67 4.76
CA PRO A 235 -14.83 -14.16 6.15
C PRO A 235 -13.48 -14.71 6.68
N GLY A 236 -12.37 -14.48 5.97
CA GLY A 236 -11.04 -15.02 6.28
C GLY A 236 -10.19 -14.14 7.20
N THR A 237 -9.00 -14.64 7.57
CA THR A 237 -8.03 -13.91 8.41
C THR A 237 -7.43 -12.72 7.64
N GLN A 238 -7.31 -11.57 8.33
CA GLN A 238 -6.72 -10.36 7.77
C GLN A 238 -5.22 -10.30 8.02
N VAL A 239 -4.46 -9.88 7.02
CA VAL A 239 -3.09 -9.41 7.19
C VAL A 239 -3.07 -7.95 6.78
N GLY A 240 -3.19 -7.07 7.76
CA GLY A 240 -3.02 -5.63 7.62
C GLY A 240 -1.80 -5.22 8.44
N LEU A 241 -0.79 -4.65 7.79
CA LEU A 241 0.39 -4.12 8.46
C LEU A 241 0.37 -2.60 8.34
N ASP A 242 0.55 -1.93 9.47
CA ASP A 242 1.05 -0.56 9.55
C ASP A 242 1.91 -0.43 10.81
N ARG A 243 3.20 -0.11 10.62
CA ARG A 243 4.20 0.05 11.68
C ARG A 243 3.87 1.17 12.68
N ARG A 244 2.96 2.11 12.37
CA ARG A 244 2.73 3.29 13.23
C ARG A 244 1.48 3.23 14.11
N ALA A 245 0.80 2.08 14.16
CA ALA A 245 -0.30 1.85 15.10
C ALA A 245 0.17 1.63 16.55
N LEU A 246 1.46 1.31 16.76
CA LEU A 246 2.06 1.15 18.08
C LEU A 246 3.07 2.27 18.29
N GLY A 247 2.65 3.33 18.97
CA GLY A 247 3.57 4.30 19.51
C GLY A 247 4.23 3.72 20.76
N GLU A 248 5.44 3.19 20.60
CA GLU A 248 6.44 3.17 21.67
C GLU A 248 7.71 3.82 21.12
N GLY A 249 8.36 4.60 21.98
CA GLY A 249 9.40 5.54 21.62
C GLY A 249 10.62 4.90 20.98
N ALA A 250 11.36 5.73 20.24
CA ALA A 250 12.76 5.48 20.01
C ALA A 250 13.45 5.27 21.37
N ASP A 251 14.13 4.13 21.53
CA ASP A 251 15.45 3.97 22.15
C ASP A 251 15.77 2.47 22.27
N GLY A 252 16.93 2.05 21.73
CA GLY A 252 17.62 0.82 22.15
C GLY A 252 17.33 -0.47 21.37
N GLU A 253 18.41 -1.20 21.09
CA GLU A 253 18.45 -2.54 20.49
C GLU A 253 17.42 -3.53 21.09
N SER A 254 16.66 -4.21 20.23
CA SER A 254 16.34 -5.62 20.46
C SER A 254 15.88 -6.34 19.19
N ASP A 255 16.46 -7.52 19.04
CA ASP A 255 16.23 -8.53 18.02
C ASP A 255 14.94 -9.30 18.38
N GLU A 256 13.80 -8.98 17.77
CA GLU A 256 12.52 -9.65 18.09
C GLU A 256 11.91 -10.39 16.87
N ARG A 257 12.05 -11.71 16.91
CA ARG A 257 11.35 -12.68 16.06
C ARG A 257 9.88 -12.74 16.47
N PHE A 258 8.99 -12.13 15.69
CA PHE A 258 7.55 -12.36 15.82
C PHE A 258 7.16 -13.72 15.23
N GLN A 259 7.06 -14.75 16.08
CA GLN A 259 6.35 -15.99 15.76
C GLN A 259 4.86 -15.83 16.05
N ILE A 260 4.02 -15.93 15.02
CA ILE A 260 2.57 -16.04 15.20
C ILE A 260 2.27 -17.42 15.80
N ARG A 261 1.97 -17.50 17.10
CA ARG A 261 1.47 -18.73 17.73
C ARG A 261 -0.04 -18.84 17.57
N HIS A 262 -0.49 -19.90 16.89
CA HIS A 262 -1.89 -20.30 16.83
C HIS A 262 -2.38 -20.74 18.22
N ARG A 263 -3.40 -20.07 18.76
CA ARG A 263 -4.23 -20.62 19.85
C ARG A 263 -5.34 -21.46 19.21
N GLN A 264 -5.23 -22.78 19.31
CA GLN A 264 -6.38 -23.66 19.09
C GLN A 264 -7.36 -23.48 20.26
N HIS A 265 -8.62 -23.20 19.93
CA HIS A 265 -9.72 -23.24 20.89
C HIS A 265 -10.10 -24.71 21.12
N GLN A 266 -9.80 -25.26 22.30
CA GLN A 266 -10.44 -26.49 22.78
C GLN A 266 -11.67 -26.12 23.63
N PRO A 267 -12.77 -26.90 23.57
CA PRO A 267 -13.96 -26.63 24.37
C PRO A 267 -13.77 -27.09 25.82
N ALA A 268 -14.47 -26.41 26.72
CA ALA A 268 -14.36 -26.53 28.16
C ALA A 268 -14.71 -27.94 28.69
N GLY A 269 -13.80 -28.51 29.48
CA GLY A 269 -14.01 -29.67 30.34
C GLY A 269 -13.23 -29.48 31.65
N ARG A 270 -13.91 -29.66 32.78
CA ARG A 270 -13.44 -29.37 34.14
C ARG A 270 -12.26 -30.24 34.59
N GLN A 271 -11.39 -29.63 35.40
CA GLN A 271 -10.81 -30.07 36.69
C GLN A 271 -9.28 -29.85 36.77
N GLY A 272 -8.83 -29.37 37.94
CA GLY A 272 -7.44 -29.56 38.40
C GLY A 272 -6.63 -28.29 38.58
N VAL A 273 -6.40 -27.93 39.84
CA VAL A 273 -5.45 -26.91 40.32
C VAL A 273 -4.02 -27.43 40.19
N GLU A 274 -3.06 -26.60 39.74
CA GLU A 274 -1.72 -26.61 40.32
C GLU A 274 -0.99 -25.27 40.10
N LEU A 275 -0.65 -24.62 41.22
CA LEU A 275 0.28 -23.51 41.32
C LEU A 275 1.70 -24.09 41.35
N SER A 276 2.61 -23.60 40.52
CA SER A 276 4.04 -23.61 40.86
C SER A 276 4.74 -22.34 40.38
N ARG A 277 5.43 -21.72 41.34
CA ARG A 277 6.31 -20.54 41.24
C ARG A 277 7.73 -20.98 40.85
N THR A 278 8.56 -19.96 40.60
CA THR A 278 10.05 -19.88 40.70
C THR A 278 10.76 -20.11 39.34
N GLU A 279 11.74 -19.32 38.89
CA GLU A 279 12.68 -18.38 39.55
C GLU A 279 13.04 -17.17 38.67
N ASP A 280 13.16 -16.00 39.31
CA ASP A 280 13.86 -14.81 38.81
C ASP A 280 15.38 -15.03 38.89
N PHE A 281 16.11 -14.96 37.77
CA PHE A 281 17.57 -14.85 37.80
C PHE A 281 18.01 -13.41 37.53
N ARG A 282 18.20 -12.66 38.61
CA ARG A 282 18.94 -11.39 38.59
C ARG A 282 20.44 -11.70 38.53
N SER A 283 21.12 -11.35 37.43
CA SER A 283 22.57 -11.20 37.45
C SER A 283 22.93 -9.72 37.63
N ARG A 284 23.77 -9.47 38.63
CA ARG A 284 24.23 -8.16 39.06
C ARG A 284 25.31 -7.64 38.12
N SER A 285 25.25 -6.34 37.89
CA SER A 285 26.33 -5.45 37.47
C SER A 285 27.60 -5.63 38.31
N HIS A 286 28.76 -5.57 37.64
CA HIS A 286 30.03 -5.11 38.22
C HIS A 286 30.77 -4.24 37.20
N CYS A 287 31.19 -3.06 37.66
CA CYS A 287 31.99 -2.07 36.97
C CYS A 287 33.35 -2.63 36.49
N ARG A 288 33.78 -2.18 35.32
CA ARG A 288 34.90 -1.24 35.15
C ARG A 288 34.76 -0.53 33.80
#